data_AF-A0A1S8WSY2-F1
#
_entry.id   AF-A0A1S8WSY2-F1
#
_cell.length_a   1.000
_cell.length_b   1.000
_cell.length_c   1.000
_cell.angle_alpha   90.00
_cell.angle_beta   90.00
_cell.angle_gamma   90.00
#
_symmetry.space_group_name_H-M   'P 1'
#
loop_
_entity.id
_entity.type
_entity.pdbx_description
1 polymer ?
#
loop_
_entity_poly.entity_id
_entity_poly.type
_entity_poly.pdbx_seq_one_letter_code
_entity_poly.pdbx_strand_id
1 'polypeptide(L)'
;MVSDVRRTSEQRSRPDVFYKCERGTQTNVIETRVTDDDVSCLFQDDAVDCKSIQRSTFSGQVDQAIICDAYDQQKVSFCGKFKMDEKRPLTSESKVKESTFQMNSRAQPEYVKNLVYNLRVLERMVCQNQIDDILMDYVVWNDPADEYRQHGSLYPLWRIKHTEVRARHLPVSCIEWSNAYMDLLYIGYGS
;
A
#
# COMPACT_ATOMS: atom_id res chain seq x y z
N MET A 1 -27.46 -10.15 37.32
CA MET A 1 -26.05 -10.56 37.46
C MET A 1 -25.27 -10.00 36.28
N VAL A 2 -24.61 -8.86 36.46
CA VAL A 2 -23.25 -8.51 36.01
C VAL A 2 -22.95 -7.23 36.79
N SER A 3 -22.02 -7.30 37.74
CA SER A 3 -21.69 -6.21 38.65
C SER A 3 -20.56 -5.38 38.04
N ASP A 4 -20.79 -4.07 37.97
CA ASP A 4 -19.75 -3.07 37.75
C ASP A 4 -18.68 -3.15 38.84
N VAL A 5 -17.42 -3.27 38.43
CA VAL A 5 -16.26 -3.09 39.31
C VAL A 5 -15.36 -2.01 38.73
N ARG A 6 -15.57 -0.78 39.22
CA ARG A 6 -14.58 0.29 39.14
C ARG A 6 -13.30 -0.18 39.83
N ARG A 7 -12.17 -0.19 39.14
CA ARG A 7 -10.84 -0.29 39.77
C ARG A 7 -10.08 1.00 39.57
N THR A 8 -9.80 1.59 40.72
CA THR A 8 -9.01 2.77 41.02
C THR A 8 -7.54 2.60 40.64
N SER A 9 -6.91 3.73 40.36
CA SER A 9 -5.49 3.94 40.13
C SER A 9 -4.62 3.38 41.26
N GLU A 10 -3.78 2.39 40.96
CA GLU A 10 -2.63 2.02 41.80
C GLU A 10 -1.34 2.35 41.06
N GLN A 11 -0.65 3.36 41.58
CA GLN A 11 0.73 3.67 41.28
C GLN A 11 1.62 2.48 41.65
N ARG A 12 2.23 1.83 40.65
CA ARG A 12 3.39 0.96 40.85
C ARG A 12 4.63 1.69 40.35
N SER A 13 5.35 2.32 41.28
CA SER A 13 6.69 2.82 41.06
C SER A 13 7.64 1.65 40.76
N ARG A 14 8.32 1.70 39.62
CA ARG A 14 9.53 0.90 39.40
C ARG A 14 10.72 1.77 39.78
N PRO A 15 11.68 1.29 40.59
CA PRO A 15 12.84 2.08 40.93
C PRO A 15 13.75 2.22 39.70
N ASP A 16 14.08 3.47 39.35
CA ASP A 16 15.13 3.80 38.39
C ASP A 16 16.47 3.28 38.92
N VAL A 17 16.98 2.22 38.31
CA VAL A 17 18.36 1.78 38.53
C VAL A 17 19.25 2.70 37.69
N PHE A 18 19.57 3.86 38.24
CA PHE A 18 20.66 4.70 37.74
C PHE A 18 21.98 3.96 37.99
N TYR A 19 22.59 3.41 36.94
CA TYR A 19 24.00 3.04 37.00
C TYR A 19 24.82 4.32 37.13
N LYS A 20 25.18 4.68 38.37
CA LYS A 20 26.15 5.73 38.66
C LYS A 20 27.53 5.22 38.25
N CYS A 21 27.93 5.53 37.02
CA CYS A 21 29.28 5.25 36.53
C CYS A 21 30.22 6.31 37.12
N GLU A 22 30.69 6.09 38.34
CA GLU A 22 31.79 6.86 38.92
C GLU A 22 33.10 6.42 38.26
N ARG A 23 33.42 7.00 37.11
CA ARG A 23 34.78 6.91 36.57
C ARG A 23 35.66 7.85 37.38
N GLY A 24 36.21 7.33 38.48
CA GLY A 24 37.32 7.97 39.18
C GLY A 24 38.52 8.07 38.24
N THR A 25 38.97 9.28 37.95
CA THR A 25 40.28 9.51 37.35
C THR A 25 41.34 9.26 38.40
N GLN A 26 42.00 8.11 38.32
CA GLN A 26 43.21 7.83 39.09
C GLN A 26 44.34 8.65 38.49
N THR A 27 44.61 9.84 39.06
CA THR A 27 45.84 10.57 38.74
C THR A 27 46.95 9.94 39.55
N ASN A 28 47.78 9.11 38.91
CA ASN A 28 49.05 8.69 39.49
C ASN A 28 49.94 9.94 39.61
N VAL A 29 50.00 10.52 40.81
CA VAL A 29 51.03 11.50 41.15
C VAL A 29 52.33 10.72 41.26
N ILE A 30 53.11 10.73 40.18
CA ILE A 30 54.49 10.26 40.24
C ILE A 30 55.29 11.42 40.83
N GLU A 31 55.57 11.36 42.14
CA GLU A 31 56.58 12.22 42.76
C GLU A 31 57.97 11.80 42.26
N THR A 32 58.47 12.47 41.21
CA THR A 32 59.89 12.44 40.90
C THR A 32 60.57 13.55 41.67
N ARG A 33 61.20 13.21 42.79
CA ARG A 33 62.31 13.99 43.33
C ARG A 33 63.43 13.96 42.29
N VAL A 34 63.67 15.08 41.61
CA VAL A 34 64.90 15.29 40.84
C VAL A 34 65.50 16.59 41.34
N THR A 35 66.73 16.45 41.80
CA THR A 35 67.64 17.45 42.33
C THR A 35 67.90 18.55 41.31
N ASP A 36 68.15 19.75 41.82
CA ASP A 36 68.63 20.90 41.07
C ASP A 36 69.85 20.50 40.22
N ASP A 37 69.66 20.50 38.91
CA ASP A 37 70.63 20.79 37.85
C ASP A 37 70.17 20.05 36.57
N ASP A 38 70.10 20.82 35.50
CA ASP A 38 69.80 20.46 34.11
C ASP A 38 68.36 20.58 33.60
N VAL A 39 68.35 21.17 32.39
CA VAL A 39 67.33 21.18 31.34
C VAL A 39 66.40 22.40 31.33
N SER A 40 66.73 23.29 30.40
CA SER A 40 65.87 24.29 29.80
C SER A 40 64.47 23.73 29.51
N CYS A 41 63.52 24.04 30.37
CA CYS A 41 62.10 23.82 30.11
C CYS A 41 61.62 24.85 29.08
N LEU A 42 61.73 24.51 27.79
CA LEU A 42 60.85 25.10 26.78
C LEU A 42 59.43 24.65 27.12
N PHE A 43 58.61 25.59 27.58
CA PHE A 43 57.17 25.42 27.68
C PHE A 43 56.63 25.15 26.29
N GLN A 44 56.46 23.87 25.94
CA GLN A 44 55.74 23.47 24.75
C GLN A 44 54.26 23.38 25.16
N ASP A 45 53.50 24.41 24.83
CA ASP A 45 52.04 24.39 25.00
C ASP A 45 51.44 23.34 24.04
N ASP A 46 51.22 22.11 24.53
CA ASP A 46 50.51 21.06 23.79
C ASP A 46 49.02 21.40 23.74
N ALA A 47 48.62 22.26 22.79
CA ALA A 47 47.23 22.56 22.54
C ALA A 47 46.50 21.33 21.94
N VAL A 48 45.64 20.68 22.73
CA VAL A 48 44.78 19.59 22.27
C VAL A 48 43.62 20.19 21.45
N ASP A 49 43.61 19.93 20.13
CA ASP A 49 42.49 20.28 19.25
C ASP A 49 41.26 19.41 19.56
N CYS A 50 40.42 19.88 20.48
CA CYS A 50 39.16 19.25 20.86
C CYS A 50 38.07 19.54 19.81
N LYS A 51 38.13 18.85 18.66
CA LYS A 51 37.05 18.92 17.66
C LYS A 51 35.72 18.55 18.33
N SER A 52 34.72 19.43 18.19
CA SER A 52 33.42 19.25 18.81
C SER A 52 32.70 18.02 18.25
N ILE A 53 31.91 17.34 19.10
CA ILE A 53 31.09 16.20 18.67
C ILE A 53 30.13 16.68 17.60
N GLN A 54 30.21 16.09 16.41
CA GLN A 54 29.30 16.42 15.31
C GLN A 54 27.87 16.10 15.70
N ARG A 55 26.97 17.07 15.52
CA ARG A 55 25.54 16.92 15.76
C ARG A 55 24.83 16.87 14.42
N SER A 56 24.01 15.86 14.22
CA SER A 56 23.07 15.79 13.10
C SER A 56 21.64 15.88 13.62
N THR A 57 20.80 16.62 12.91
CA THR A 57 19.35 16.64 13.17
C THR A 57 18.70 15.54 12.34
N PHE A 58 17.93 14.66 12.97
CA PHE A 58 17.10 13.67 12.29
C PHE A 58 15.62 14.01 12.50
N SER A 59 14.85 14.01 11.42
CA SER A 59 13.40 14.06 11.45
C SER A 59 12.86 13.07 10.43
N GLY A 60 11.73 12.46 10.75
CA GLY A 60 11.04 11.49 9.89
C GLY A 60 9.59 11.33 10.31
N GLN A 61 8.75 10.88 9.39
CA GLN A 61 7.37 10.53 9.69
C GLN A 61 7.27 9.03 9.99
N VAL A 62 6.46 8.69 10.97
CA VAL A 62 6.20 7.30 11.35
C VAL A 62 4.69 7.06 11.20
N ASP A 63 4.33 6.43 10.08
CA ASP A 63 2.97 5.99 9.79
C ASP A 63 2.90 4.47 9.73
N GLN A 64 1.70 3.94 9.94
CA GLN A 64 1.47 2.49 9.93
C GLN A 64 1.89 1.84 8.61
N ALA A 65 1.69 2.52 7.47
CA ALA A 65 2.13 2.04 6.17
C ALA A 65 3.66 1.85 6.09
N ILE A 66 4.42 2.81 6.61
CA ILE A 66 5.89 2.75 6.63
C ILE A 66 6.37 1.60 7.50
N ILE A 67 5.72 1.39 8.65
CA ILE A 67 6.01 0.27 9.54
C ILE A 67 5.72 -1.05 8.81
N CYS A 68 4.54 -1.20 8.20
CA CYS A 68 4.15 -2.39 7.45
C CYS A 68 5.13 -2.70 6.31
N ASP A 69 5.47 -1.70 5.49
CA ASP A 69 6.41 -1.86 4.39
C ASP A 69 7.80 -2.30 4.88
N ALA A 70 8.29 -1.71 5.98
CA ALA A 70 9.57 -2.09 6.57
C ALA A 70 9.55 -3.54 7.09
N TYR A 71 8.46 -3.97 7.71
CA TYR A 71 8.29 -5.35 8.17
C TYR A 71 8.22 -6.34 6.99
N ASP A 72 7.52 -5.99 5.91
CA ASP A 72 7.40 -6.86 4.75
C ASP A 72 8.73 -6.98 3.98
N GLN A 73 9.49 -5.88 3.87
CA GLN A 73 10.86 -5.91 3.36
C GLN A 73 11.79 -6.76 4.23
N GLN A 74 11.64 -6.68 5.56
CA GLN A 74 12.40 -7.51 6.49
C GLN A 74 12.03 -8.99 6.34
N LYS A 75 10.75 -9.34 6.19
CA LYS A 75 10.29 -10.71 5.93
C LYS A 75 10.84 -11.26 4.62
N VAL A 76 10.81 -10.49 3.53
CA VAL A 76 11.37 -10.89 2.23
C VAL A 76 12.88 -11.11 2.34
N SER A 77 13.58 -10.21 3.03
CA SER A 77 15.04 -10.33 3.24
C SER A 77 15.40 -11.52 4.13
N PHE A 78 14.57 -11.81 5.14
CA PHE A 78 14.72 -12.97 6.01
C PHE A 78 14.46 -14.26 5.23
N CYS A 79 13.31 -14.38 4.56
CA CYS A 79 12.97 -15.54 3.70
C CYS A 79 14.01 -15.76 2.58
N GLY A 80 14.55 -14.69 1.99
CA GLY A 80 15.63 -14.75 1.01
C GLY A 80 16.93 -15.29 1.59
N LYS A 81 17.26 -14.97 2.85
CA LYS A 81 18.43 -15.51 3.56
C LYS A 81 18.28 -16.98 3.92
N PHE A 82 17.11 -17.43 4.41
CA PHE A 82 16.86 -18.85 4.71
C PHE A 82 16.81 -19.73 3.44
N LYS A 83 16.51 -19.16 2.27
CA LYS A 83 16.57 -19.87 0.98
C LYS A 83 17.98 -19.99 0.39
N MET A 84 19.00 -19.34 0.97
CA MET A 84 20.40 -19.45 0.52
C MET A 84 21.18 -20.56 1.23
N ASP A 85 20.75 -20.99 2.42
CA ASP A 85 21.37 -22.11 3.15
C ASP A 85 20.79 -23.48 2.76
N GLU A 86 19.75 -23.53 1.93
CA GLU A 86 19.09 -24.77 1.51
C GLU A 86 18.89 -24.84 -0.02
N LYS A 87 19.99 -24.98 -0.77
CA LYS A 87 19.94 -25.46 -2.17
C LYS A 87 20.89 -26.63 -2.42
N ARG A 88 20.38 -27.84 -2.16
CA ARG A 88 20.66 -29.01 -3.01
C ARG A 88 19.66 -28.97 -4.19
N PRO A 89 20.08 -29.22 -5.44
CA PRO A 89 19.19 -29.08 -6.59
C PRO A 89 18.39 -30.36 -6.83
N LEU A 90 17.05 -30.29 -6.75
CA LEU A 90 16.15 -31.32 -7.26
C LEU A 90 14.95 -30.67 -7.98
N THR A 91 15.08 -30.67 -9.31
CA THR A 91 14.06 -30.94 -10.35
C THR A 91 12.58 -30.95 -9.93
N SER A 92 11.77 -30.08 -10.54
CA SER A 92 10.91 -30.38 -11.70
C SER A 92 9.76 -29.38 -11.79
N GLU A 93 9.68 -28.71 -12.94
CA GLU A 93 8.60 -27.79 -13.29
C GLU A 93 7.43 -28.56 -13.90
N SER A 94 6.21 -28.19 -13.54
CA SER A 94 5.03 -28.45 -14.37
C SER A 94 4.13 -27.22 -14.38
N LYS A 95 4.36 -26.30 -15.32
CA LYS A 95 3.41 -25.23 -15.65
C LYS A 95 2.43 -25.73 -16.70
N VAL A 96 1.16 -25.77 -16.32
CA VAL A 96 0.00 -25.94 -17.21
C VAL A 96 -0.09 -24.72 -18.13
N LYS A 97 -0.22 -24.96 -19.44
CA LYS A 97 -0.31 -23.93 -20.47
C LYS A 97 -1.78 -23.55 -20.66
N GLU A 98 -2.15 -22.33 -20.26
CA GLU A 98 -3.42 -21.70 -20.62
C GLU A 98 -3.22 -20.93 -21.93
N SER A 99 -3.92 -21.34 -22.98
CA SER A 99 -3.78 -20.81 -24.34
C SER A 99 -4.57 -19.52 -24.52
N THR A 100 -3.95 -18.39 -24.23
CA THR A 100 -4.47 -17.07 -24.61
C THR A 100 -3.97 -16.70 -26.01
N PHE A 101 -4.91 -16.35 -26.90
CA PHE A 101 -4.68 -15.81 -28.23
C PHE A 101 -3.57 -14.74 -28.21
N GLN A 102 -2.42 -15.06 -28.82
CA GLN A 102 -1.32 -14.11 -28.97
C GLN A 102 -1.61 -13.16 -30.14
N MET A 103 -2.09 -11.95 -29.84
CA MET A 103 -1.83 -10.82 -30.73
C MET A 103 -0.43 -10.28 -30.45
N ASN A 104 0.32 -10.15 -31.55
CA ASN A 104 1.68 -9.62 -31.62
C ASN A 104 1.69 -8.18 -31.06
N SER A 105 1.93 -8.03 -29.76
CA SER A 105 2.13 -6.73 -29.12
C SER A 105 3.55 -6.71 -28.55
N ARG A 106 4.37 -5.82 -29.10
CA ARG A 106 5.63 -5.37 -28.51
C ARG A 106 5.38 -5.19 -27.02
N ALA A 107 6.05 -5.97 -26.17
CA ALA A 107 5.74 -6.06 -24.74
C ALA A 107 5.72 -4.66 -24.12
N GLN A 108 4.52 -4.09 -23.97
CA GLN A 108 4.33 -2.80 -23.33
C GLN A 108 4.71 -2.98 -21.86
N PRO A 109 5.44 -2.03 -21.25
CA PRO A 109 5.80 -2.13 -19.85
C PRO A 109 4.54 -2.32 -19.00
N GLU A 110 4.58 -3.18 -17.98
CA GLU A 110 3.42 -3.59 -17.17
C GLU A 110 2.63 -2.40 -16.62
N TYR A 111 3.32 -1.29 -16.34
CA TYR A 111 2.72 -0.01 -15.95
C TYR A 111 1.68 0.52 -16.96
N VAL A 112 1.91 0.35 -18.27
CA VAL A 112 0.97 0.81 -19.31
C VAL A 112 -0.33 0.03 -19.27
N LYS A 113 -0.29 -1.28 -19.00
CA LYS A 113 -1.50 -2.10 -18.85
C LYS A 113 -2.32 -1.68 -17.63
N ASN A 114 -1.63 -1.46 -16.50
CA ASN A 114 -2.27 -0.98 -15.27
C ASN A 114 -2.90 0.40 -15.47
N LEU A 115 -2.22 1.29 -16.19
CA LEU A 115 -2.76 2.60 -16.53
C LEU A 115 -4.05 2.48 -17.36
N VAL A 116 -4.05 1.66 -18.41
CA VAL A 116 -5.25 1.46 -19.25
C VAL A 116 -6.42 0.88 -18.44
N TYR A 117 -6.15 -0.09 -17.56
CA TYR A 117 -7.17 -0.63 -16.65
C TYR A 117 -7.75 0.47 -15.74
N ASN A 118 -6.88 1.24 -15.08
CA ASN A 118 -7.30 2.32 -14.19
C ASN A 118 -8.10 3.40 -14.93
N LEU A 119 -7.72 3.73 -16.16
CA LEU A 119 -8.45 4.69 -17.00
C LEU A 119 -9.85 4.17 -17.36
N ARG A 120 -10.00 2.88 -17.67
CA ARG A 120 -11.32 2.28 -17.93
C ARG A 120 -12.22 2.29 -16.70
N VAL A 121 -11.64 2.05 -15.52
CA VAL A 121 -12.39 2.13 -14.25
C VAL A 121 -12.82 3.58 -14.00
N LEU A 122 -11.93 4.55 -14.21
CA LEU A 122 -12.24 5.97 -14.06
C LEU A 122 -13.32 6.42 -15.05
N GLU A 123 -13.25 5.99 -16.31
CA GLU A 123 -14.27 6.27 -17.31
C GLU A 123 -15.65 5.78 -16.84
N ARG A 124 -15.73 4.56 -16.30
CA ARG A 124 -16.99 4.03 -15.72
C ARG A 124 -17.49 4.85 -14.55
N MET A 125 -16.60 5.33 -13.66
CA MET A 125 -16.98 6.21 -12.55
C MET A 125 -17.59 7.53 -13.04
N VAL A 126 -17.01 8.12 -14.09
CA VAL A 126 -17.55 9.34 -14.70
C VAL A 126 -18.89 9.07 -15.38
N CYS A 127 -19.01 7.96 -16.11
CA CYS A 127 -20.27 7.55 -16.73
C CYS A 127 -21.39 7.33 -15.70
N GLN A 128 -21.06 6.75 -14.54
CA GLN A 128 -22.03 6.58 -13.45
C GLN A 128 -22.57 7.93 -12.97
N ASN A 129 -21.69 8.92 -12.74
CA ASN A 129 -22.10 10.26 -12.32
C ASN A 129 -22.95 10.97 -13.39
N GLN A 130 -22.73 10.69 -14.67
CA GLN A 130 -23.49 11.31 -15.76
C GLN A 130 -24.91 10.75 -15.91
N ILE A 131 -25.17 9.54 -15.40
CA ILE A 131 -26.42 8.77 -15.59
C ILE A 131 -27.07 8.48 -14.22
N ASP A 132 -26.73 9.27 -13.19
CA ASP A 132 -27.17 9.05 -11.81
C ASP A 132 -28.70 9.05 -11.69
N ASP A 133 -29.39 9.98 -12.35
CA ASP A 133 -30.85 10.07 -12.36
C ASP A 133 -31.51 8.75 -12.84
N ILE A 134 -31.00 8.17 -13.92
CA ILE A 134 -31.53 6.92 -14.48
C ILE A 134 -31.22 5.74 -13.54
N LEU A 135 -30.06 5.76 -12.87
CA LEU A 135 -29.68 4.73 -11.90
C LEU A 135 -30.57 4.78 -10.66
N MET A 136 -30.87 5.98 -10.16
CA MET A 136 -31.83 6.17 -9.08
C MET A 136 -33.21 5.68 -9.48
N ASP A 137 -33.67 6.01 -10.69
CA ASP A 137 -34.95 5.53 -11.21
C ASP A 137 -34.98 3.99 -11.29
N TYR A 138 -33.90 3.35 -11.72
CA TYR A 138 -33.80 1.88 -11.76
C TYR A 138 -33.96 1.22 -10.39
N VAL A 139 -33.39 1.80 -9.33
CA VAL A 139 -33.33 1.17 -8.01
C VAL A 139 -34.53 1.54 -7.14
N VAL A 140 -35.00 2.78 -7.22
CA VAL A 140 -35.88 3.38 -6.20
C VAL A 140 -37.25 3.78 -6.75
N TRP A 141 -37.37 4.00 -8.06
CA TRP A 141 -38.62 4.51 -8.63
C TRP A 141 -39.68 3.41 -8.77
N ASN A 142 -40.89 3.71 -8.31
CA ASN A 142 -42.10 2.93 -8.52
C ASN A 142 -43.17 3.87 -9.08
N ASP A 143 -43.94 3.41 -10.07
CA ASP A 143 -45.01 4.22 -10.66
C ASP A 143 -46.17 4.37 -9.65
N PRO A 144 -46.46 5.59 -9.15
CA PRO A 144 -47.57 5.79 -8.21
C PRO A 144 -48.94 5.54 -8.85
N ALA A 145 -49.04 5.58 -10.19
CA ALA A 145 -50.29 5.32 -10.90
C ALA A 145 -50.64 3.83 -10.96
N ASP A 146 -49.69 2.92 -10.72
CA ASP A 146 -49.92 1.47 -10.72
C ASP A 146 -50.90 1.03 -9.61
N GLU A 147 -51.07 1.83 -8.55
CA GLU A 147 -52.09 1.59 -7.52
C GLU A 147 -53.53 1.68 -8.06
N TYR A 148 -53.76 2.49 -9.10
CA TYR A 148 -55.10 2.84 -9.58
C TYR A 148 -55.39 2.30 -10.98
N ARG A 149 -54.38 1.83 -11.71
CA ARG A 149 -54.49 1.41 -13.11
C ARG A 149 -54.54 -0.11 -13.24
N GLN A 150 -55.45 -0.61 -14.08
CA GLN A 150 -55.54 -2.05 -14.38
C GLN A 150 -54.50 -2.53 -15.40
N HIS A 151 -53.85 -1.61 -16.11
CA HIS A 151 -52.85 -1.90 -17.13
C HIS A 151 -51.57 -1.12 -16.82
N GLY A 152 -50.45 -1.82 -16.76
CA GLY A 152 -49.14 -1.20 -16.48
C GLY A 152 -48.61 -0.39 -17.66
N SER A 153 -47.71 0.54 -17.35
CA SER A 153 -46.93 1.31 -18.32
C SER A 153 -45.45 0.94 -18.21
N LEU A 154 -44.71 1.03 -19.32
CA LEU A 154 -43.26 0.82 -19.30
C LEU A 154 -42.54 2.17 -19.28
N TYR A 155 -41.63 2.36 -18.33
CA TYR A 155 -40.76 3.52 -18.26
C TYR A 155 -39.38 3.18 -18.86
N PRO A 156 -39.01 3.79 -20.01
CA PRO A 156 -37.74 3.49 -20.65
C PRO A 156 -36.56 4.16 -19.93
N LEU A 157 -35.62 3.35 -19.44
CA LEU A 157 -34.42 3.82 -18.74
C LEU A 157 -33.24 4.06 -19.70
N TRP A 158 -32.47 3.02 -20.01
CA TRP A 158 -31.27 3.14 -20.84
C TRP A 158 -31.53 2.98 -22.33
N ARG A 159 -30.74 3.71 -23.12
CA ARG A 159 -30.70 3.56 -24.57
C ARG A 159 -29.28 3.27 -25.04
N ILE A 160 -29.02 2.00 -25.28
CA ILE A 160 -27.72 1.52 -25.76
C ILE A 160 -27.65 1.74 -27.26
N LYS A 161 -26.67 2.54 -27.70
CA LYS A 161 -26.39 2.79 -29.12
C LYS A 161 -24.91 2.61 -29.38
N HIS A 162 -24.58 1.78 -30.36
CA HIS A 162 -23.20 1.65 -30.82
C HIS A 162 -22.91 2.76 -31.83
N THR A 163 -21.95 3.64 -31.52
CA THR A 163 -21.57 4.77 -32.37
C THR A 163 -20.67 4.38 -33.53
N GLU A 164 -20.01 3.22 -33.47
CA GLU A 164 -19.18 2.76 -34.58
C GLU A 164 -20.03 2.22 -35.75
N VAL A 165 -19.57 2.58 -36.95
CA VAL A 165 -20.34 2.76 -38.20
C VAL A 165 -21.05 1.50 -38.72
N ARG A 166 -20.65 0.30 -38.32
CA ARG A 166 -21.17 -0.96 -38.90
C ARG A 166 -22.46 -1.44 -38.25
N ALA A 167 -22.65 -1.18 -36.95
CA ALA A 167 -23.82 -1.65 -36.19
C ALA A 167 -25.09 -0.81 -36.42
N ARG A 168 -24.96 0.46 -36.86
CA ARG A 168 -26.13 1.33 -37.09
C ARG A 168 -27.00 0.92 -38.28
N HIS A 169 -26.46 0.14 -39.21
CA HIS A 169 -27.17 -0.31 -40.41
C HIS A 169 -27.70 -1.74 -40.30
N LEU A 170 -27.32 -2.47 -39.26
CA LEU A 170 -27.75 -3.85 -39.04
C LEU A 170 -28.83 -3.87 -37.96
N PRO A 171 -29.96 -4.57 -38.17
CA PRO A 171 -30.94 -4.75 -37.12
C PRO A 171 -30.39 -5.62 -36.00
N VAL A 172 -30.96 -5.50 -34.81
CA VAL A 172 -30.67 -6.39 -33.67
C VAL A 172 -31.32 -7.73 -33.95
N SER A 173 -30.53 -8.80 -34.02
CA SER A 173 -31.00 -10.16 -34.29
C SER A 173 -31.19 -10.97 -33.02
N CYS A 174 -30.33 -10.78 -32.00
CA CYS A 174 -30.41 -11.49 -30.74
C CYS A 174 -29.93 -10.64 -29.56
N ILE A 175 -30.47 -10.94 -28.38
CA ILE A 175 -30.10 -10.33 -27.10
C ILE A 175 -30.04 -11.46 -26.07
N GLU A 176 -28.94 -11.56 -25.33
CA GLU A 176 -28.76 -12.58 -24.28
C GLU A 176 -27.99 -12.01 -23.08
N TRP A 177 -28.42 -12.37 -21.87
CA TRP A 177 -27.74 -11.99 -20.63
C TRP A 177 -26.62 -12.97 -20.27
N SER A 178 -25.54 -12.47 -19.70
CA SER A 178 -24.51 -13.33 -19.11
C SER A 178 -25.04 -14.04 -17.86
N ASN A 179 -24.74 -15.33 -17.73
CA ASN A 179 -25.08 -16.09 -16.52
C ASN A 179 -24.14 -15.77 -15.34
N ALA A 180 -22.95 -15.21 -15.60
CA ALA A 180 -21.95 -14.91 -14.57
C ALA A 180 -22.09 -13.49 -14.00
N TYR A 181 -22.61 -12.56 -14.80
CA TYR A 181 -22.62 -11.13 -14.48
C TYR A 181 -24.01 -10.55 -14.79
N MET A 182 -24.61 -9.89 -13.80
CA MET A 182 -25.97 -9.33 -13.92
C MET A 182 -26.02 -8.04 -14.75
N ASP A 183 -24.87 -7.41 -14.96
CA ASP A 183 -24.69 -6.15 -15.68
C ASP A 183 -24.11 -6.33 -17.10
N LEU A 184 -23.98 -7.58 -17.57
CA LEU A 184 -23.41 -7.90 -18.87
C LEU A 184 -24.46 -8.47 -19.83
N LEU A 185 -24.64 -7.77 -20.95
CA LEU A 185 -25.56 -8.13 -22.02
C LEU A 185 -24.80 -8.32 -23.35
N TYR A 186 -25.16 -9.37 -24.08
CA TYR A 186 -24.71 -9.62 -25.45
C TYR A 186 -25.79 -9.15 -26.42
N ILE A 187 -25.38 -8.38 -27.43
CA ILE A 187 -26.27 -7.90 -28.50
C ILE A 187 -25.66 -8.32 -29.83
N GLY A 188 -26.35 -9.18 -30.57
CA GLY A 188 -25.97 -9.59 -31.91
C GLY A 188 -26.66 -8.72 -32.96
N TYR A 189 -25.88 -8.10 -33.84
CA TYR A 189 -26.35 -7.33 -34.99
C TYR A 189 -26.12 -8.14 -36.27
N GLY A 190 -27.17 -8.34 -37.09
CA GLY A 190 -27.14 -9.20 -38.26
C GLY A 190 -28.42 -9.12 -39.10
N SER A 191 -28.39 -9.66 -40.31
CA SER A 191 -29.53 -9.80 -41.22
C SER A 191 -29.63 -11.22 -41.74
#